data_AF-A0AAV5KCT7-F1
#
_entry.id   AF-A0AAV5KCT7-F1
#
_cell.length_a   1.000
_cell.length_b   1.000
_cell.length_c   1.000
_cell.angle_alpha   90.00
_cell.angle_beta   90.00
_cell.angle_gamma   90.00
#
_symmetry.space_group_name_H-M   'P 1'
#
loop_
_entity.id
_entity.type
_entity.pdbx_description
1 polymer ?
#
loop_
_entity_poly.entity_id
_entity_poly.type
_entity_poly.pdbx_seq_one_letter_code
_entity_poly.pdbx_strand_id
1 'polypeptide(L)'
;MESPYSPGESSTARIIARSSMIESIKGCALSGLGGIRVDREELRQRLLMPEYLRLAMREAIKSKDVDAGDQHFKLRGPGEIPPPEAPMVVFINPRSGGRHGPVLKERLQQLMSEEQVFDLLDVKPNEFVLYGLGCLEKLATSGDDCAKETREKIRIVVAGGDGTVGWVLGCLGELIRAEREPVPPVAIIPLGTGNDLSRSFGWGGSFPFAWKSAIKRTLHRVSVGPVCRLDSWHLTVQMPSGELVNPPHSLKPTGECSLDQGLEIEGELPDKVNCYEGVFYNYFSIGMDAQVAYGFHHLRNEKPYLAQGPITNKLYVSFHGCPLG
;
A
#
# COMPACT_ATOMS: atom_id res chain seq x y z
N MET A 1 -23.26 66.76 18.61
CA MET A 1 -24.26 65.96 19.33
C MET A 1 -24.92 65.04 18.32
N GLU A 2 -24.58 63.77 18.51
CA GLU A 2 -25.17 62.49 18.08
C GLU A 2 -26.29 62.36 17.03
N SER A 3 -26.10 61.28 16.26
CA SER A 3 -27.05 60.44 15.50
C SER A 3 -27.49 60.95 14.13
N PRO A 4 -27.41 60.11 13.07
CA PRO A 4 -28.22 58.89 13.02
C PRO A 4 -27.52 57.61 12.54
N TYR A 5 -28.15 56.51 12.95
CA TYR A 5 -28.12 55.17 12.37
C TYR A 5 -28.00 55.13 10.84
N SER A 6 -27.16 54.24 10.33
CA SER A 6 -27.28 53.64 9.00
C SER A 6 -27.23 52.11 9.17
N PRO A 7 -28.21 51.35 8.66
CA PRO A 7 -28.11 49.91 8.57
C PRO A 7 -27.18 49.54 7.41
N GLY A 8 -26.16 48.73 7.68
CA GLY A 8 -25.26 48.22 6.66
C GLY A 8 -26.00 47.34 5.66
N GLU A 9 -25.92 47.70 4.39
CA GLU A 9 -26.29 46.82 3.29
C GLU A 9 -25.32 45.63 3.22
N SER A 10 -25.89 44.43 3.36
CA SER A 10 -25.22 43.16 3.10
C SER A 10 -25.00 43.02 1.60
N SER A 11 -23.81 43.33 1.11
CA SER A 11 -23.39 42.95 -0.24
C SER A 11 -23.02 41.47 -0.24
N THR A 12 -23.95 40.63 -0.67
CA THR A 12 -23.71 39.20 -0.94
C THR A 12 -22.84 39.09 -2.20
N ALA A 13 -21.52 39.13 -2.02
CA ALA A 13 -20.58 38.83 -3.10
C ALA A 13 -20.66 37.33 -3.42
N ARG A 14 -21.47 36.98 -4.43
CA ARG A 14 -21.44 35.67 -5.10
C ARG A 14 -20.06 35.48 -5.72
N ILE A 15 -19.22 34.69 -5.07
CA ILE A 15 -17.98 34.17 -5.69
C ILE A 15 -18.40 33.16 -6.74
N ILE A 16 -18.41 33.60 -8.00
CA ILE A 16 -18.60 32.74 -9.17
C ILE A 16 -17.29 31.97 -9.35
N ALA A 17 -17.23 30.73 -8.86
CA ALA A 17 -16.19 29.79 -9.22
C ALA A 17 -16.33 29.45 -10.71
N ARG A 18 -15.47 30.06 -11.55
CA ARG A 18 -15.31 29.64 -12.94
C ARG A 18 -14.72 28.23 -12.95
N SER A 19 -15.48 27.28 -13.49
CA SER A 19 -15.04 25.92 -13.72
C SER A 19 -13.92 25.89 -14.77
N SER A 20 -12.67 25.70 -14.35
CA SER A 20 -11.57 25.39 -15.26
C SER A 20 -11.61 23.90 -15.64
N MET A 21 -12.69 23.45 -16.28
CA MET A 21 -12.83 22.09 -16.80
C MET A 21 -12.10 21.83 -18.12
N ILE A 22 -11.13 22.67 -18.51
CA ILE A 22 -10.43 22.55 -19.81
C ILE A 22 -8.89 22.47 -19.71
N GLU A 23 -8.28 22.55 -18.52
CA GLU A 23 -6.81 22.42 -18.40
C GLU A 23 -6.27 21.03 -17.99
N SER A 24 -7.12 20.06 -17.61
CA SER A 24 -6.67 18.68 -17.33
C SER A 24 -6.58 17.75 -18.55
N ILE A 25 -6.82 18.25 -19.78
CA ILE A 25 -6.78 17.44 -21.01
C ILE A 25 -5.47 17.64 -21.80
N LYS A 26 -4.53 18.48 -21.35
CA LYS A 26 -3.25 18.71 -22.03
C LYS A 26 -2.06 17.85 -21.57
N GLY A 27 -2.28 16.89 -20.66
CA GLY A 27 -1.27 15.88 -20.30
C GLY A 27 -1.37 14.57 -21.10
N CYS A 28 -2.41 14.41 -21.92
CA CYS A 28 -2.69 13.16 -22.62
C CYS A 28 -2.89 13.40 -24.12
N ALA A 29 -1.97 14.14 -24.74
CA ALA A 29 -1.88 14.26 -26.19
C ALA A 29 -0.59 13.58 -26.67
N LEU A 30 -0.78 12.44 -27.34
CA LEU A 30 0.10 11.93 -28.39
C LEU A 30 1.50 11.43 -27.96
N SER A 31 1.53 10.34 -27.19
CA SER A 31 2.63 9.37 -27.30
C SER A 31 2.09 8.06 -27.90
N GLY A 32 2.06 8.03 -29.23
CA GLY A 32 2.18 6.84 -30.09
C GLY A 32 1.33 5.60 -29.80
N LEU A 33 0.52 5.23 -30.80
CA LEU A 33 -0.09 3.90 -31.01
C LEU A 33 0.92 2.74 -31.18
N GLY A 34 2.13 2.87 -30.64
CA GLY A 34 3.10 1.79 -30.49
C GLY A 34 3.31 1.53 -29.01
N GLY A 35 2.67 0.49 -28.46
CA GLY A 35 2.87 0.12 -27.06
C GLY A 35 4.37 -0.08 -26.77
N ILE A 36 4.89 0.61 -25.75
CA ILE A 36 6.29 0.50 -25.31
C ILE A 36 6.65 -0.98 -25.20
N ARG A 37 7.53 -1.44 -26.09
CA ARG A 37 8.10 -2.78 -26.03
C ARG A 37 9.21 -2.75 -24.98
N VAL A 38 8.85 -3.12 -23.76
CA VAL A 38 9.82 -3.28 -22.67
C VAL A 38 10.56 -4.60 -22.89
N ASP A 39 11.86 -4.52 -23.19
CA ASP A 39 12.71 -5.69 -23.30
C ASP A 39 12.85 -6.39 -21.95
N ARG A 40 12.95 -7.73 -21.97
CA ARG A 40 13.04 -8.50 -20.73
C ARG A 40 14.39 -8.29 -20.03
N GLU A 41 15.48 -8.28 -20.78
CA GLU A 41 16.83 -8.21 -20.20
C GLU A 41 17.12 -6.80 -19.70
N GLU A 42 16.69 -5.77 -20.44
CA GLU A 42 16.75 -4.38 -19.98
C GLU A 42 15.98 -4.21 -18.66
N LEU A 43 14.76 -4.75 -18.57
CA LEU A 43 13.98 -4.72 -17.33
C LEU A 43 14.72 -5.45 -16.21
N ARG A 44 15.25 -6.65 -16.47
CA ARG A 44 15.99 -7.42 -15.46
C ARG A 44 17.19 -6.65 -14.92
N GLN A 45 17.98 -6.00 -15.77
CA GLN A 45 19.16 -5.23 -15.35
C GLN A 45 18.81 -4.08 -14.41
N ARG A 46 17.63 -3.47 -14.56
CA ARG A 46 17.18 -2.36 -13.71
C ARG A 46 16.64 -2.84 -12.36
N LEU A 47 15.94 -3.97 -12.36
CA LEU A 47 15.16 -4.46 -11.22
C LEU A 47 15.91 -5.43 -10.30
N LEU A 48 16.79 -6.24 -10.88
CA LEU A 48 17.35 -7.41 -10.23
C LEU A 48 18.45 -6.99 -9.26
N MET A 49 18.29 -7.39 -7.99
CA MET A 49 19.35 -7.20 -7.01
C MET A 49 20.50 -8.20 -7.26
N PRO A 50 21.76 -7.81 -6.96
CA PRO A 50 22.89 -8.73 -6.94
C PRO A 50 22.58 -10.01 -6.18
N GLU A 51 23.07 -11.13 -6.69
CA GLU A 51 22.77 -12.45 -6.14
C GLU A 51 23.10 -12.58 -4.66
N TYR A 52 24.27 -12.08 -4.25
CA TYR A 52 24.68 -12.18 -2.86
C TYR A 52 23.73 -11.40 -1.91
N LEU A 53 23.22 -10.22 -2.32
CA LEU A 53 22.23 -9.47 -1.54
C LEU A 53 20.91 -10.23 -1.45
N ARG A 54 20.44 -10.79 -2.57
CA ARG A 54 19.21 -11.60 -2.60
C ARG A 54 19.29 -12.79 -1.66
N LEU A 55 20.40 -13.52 -1.70
CA LEU A 55 20.62 -14.69 -0.85
C LEU A 55 20.80 -14.29 0.63
N ALA A 56 21.54 -13.21 0.90
CA ALA A 56 21.70 -12.67 2.25
C ALA A 56 20.34 -12.28 2.87
N MET A 57 19.51 -11.54 2.13
CA MET A 57 18.17 -11.16 2.57
C MET A 57 17.27 -12.37 2.79
N ARG A 58 17.29 -13.35 1.88
CA ARG A 58 16.52 -14.59 2.03
C ARG A 58 16.91 -15.34 3.30
N GLU A 59 18.21 -15.49 3.55
CA GLU A 59 18.70 -16.21 4.72
C GLU A 59 18.32 -15.46 6.00
N ALA A 60 18.52 -14.14 6.04
CA ALA A 60 18.16 -13.32 7.19
C ALA A 60 16.66 -13.40 7.55
N ILE A 61 15.78 -13.37 6.54
CA ILE A 61 14.33 -13.52 6.72
C ILE A 61 13.99 -14.92 7.26
N LYS A 62 14.63 -15.96 6.70
CA LYS A 62 14.35 -17.35 7.06
C LYS A 62 14.85 -17.71 8.46
N SER A 63 16.04 -17.25 8.82
CA SER A 63 16.65 -17.47 10.14
C SER A 63 16.08 -16.53 11.22
N LYS A 64 15.40 -15.45 10.81
CA LYS A 64 14.99 -14.35 11.69
C LYS A 64 16.17 -13.72 12.42
N ASP A 65 17.28 -13.59 11.69
CA ASP A 65 18.55 -13.06 12.16
C ASP A 65 19.19 -12.21 11.06
N VAL A 66 19.42 -10.93 11.36
CA VAL A 66 20.01 -9.95 10.43
C VAL A 66 21.44 -10.35 10.03
N ASP A 67 22.18 -11.01 10.93
CA ASP A 67 23.59 -11.36 10.73
C ASP A 67 23.77 -12.63 9.88
N ALA A 68 22.72 -13.42 9.68
CA ALA A 68 22.78 -14.66 8.91
C ALA A 68 23.21 -14.44 7.44
N GLY A 69 23.01 -13.24 6.91
CA GLY A 69 23.41 -12.86 5.55
C GLY A 69 24.92 -12.66 5.34
N ASP A 70 25.71 -12.59 6.40
CA ASP A 70 27.15 -12.25 6.34
C ASP A 70 27.98 -13.21 5.52
N GLN A 71 27.58 -14.48 5.51
CA GLN A 71 28.28 -15.51 4.75
C GLN A 71 28.25 -15.19 3.25
N HIS A 72 27.12 -14.68 2.76
CA HIS A 72 26.97 -14.32 1.34
C HIS A 72 27.77 -13.07 0.97
N PHE A 73 27.91 -12.11 1.89
CA PHE A 73 28.79 -10.95 1.68
C PHE A 73 30.26 -11.37 1.58
N LYS A 74 30.72 -12.29 2.44
CA LYS A 74 32.11 -12.80 2.43
C LYS A 74 32.43 -13.65 1.19
N LEU A 75 31.43 -14.33 0.63
CA LEU A 75 31.57 -15.16 -0.56
C LEU A 75 31.53 -14.36 -1.88
N ARG A 76 31.32 -13.04 -1.82
CA ARG A 76 31.36 -12.21 -3.04
C ARG A 76 32.75 -12.28 -3.66
N GLY A 77 32.83 -12.58 -4.95
CA GLY A 77 34.09 -12.57 -5.69
C GLY A 77 34.72 -11.16 -5.72
N PRO A 78 36.03 -11.04 -5.94
CA PRO A 78 36.66 -9.74 -6.08
C PRO A 78 36.15 -9.05 -7.36
N GLY A 79 35.39 -7.97 -7.18
CA GLY A 79 34.85 -7.16 -8.27
C GLY A 79 33.82 -6.15 -7.75
N GLU A 80 33.84 -4.95 -8.32
CA GLU A 80 32.78 -3.97 -8.08
C GLU A 80 31.50 -4.45 -8.77
N ILE A 81 30.48 -4.79 -7.98
CA ILE A 81 29.16 -5.15 -8.50
C ILE A 81 28.34 -3.86 -8.53
N PRO A 82 27.95 -3.36 -9.72
CA PRO A 82 27.18 -2.13 -9.80
C PRO A 82 25.81 -2.32 -9.12
N PRO A 83 25.34 -1.33 -8.36
CA PRO A 83 24.03 -1.38 -7.75
C PRO A 83 22.93 -1.29 -8.82
N PRO A 84 21.77 -1.94 -8.60
CA PRO A 84 20.65 -1.86 -9.52
C PRO A 84 20.09 -0.42 -9.56
N GLU A 85 19.61 -0.02 -10.72
CA GLU A 85 19.06 1.34 -10.91
C GLU A 85 17.76 1.56 -10.10
N ALA A 86 16.91 0.53 -10.05
CA ALA A 86 15.65 0.54 -9.34
C ALA A 86 15.38 -0.85 -8.74
N PRO A 87 16.10 -1.24 -7.67
CA PRO A 87 15.90 -2.53 -7.01
C PRO A 87 14.45 -2.66 -6.57
N MET A 88 13.84 -3.82 -6.82
CA MET A 88 12.43 -4.04 -6.49
C MET A 88 12.19 -5.29 -5.68
N VAL A 89 11.24 -5.20 -4.77
CA VAL A 89 10.67 -6.35 -4.07
C VAL A 89 9.17 -6.39 -4.31
N VAL A 90 8.63 -7.56 -4.57
CA VAL A 90 7.21 -7.75 -4.82
C VAL A 90 6.60 -8.59 -3.71
N PHE A 91 5.57 -8.05 -3.04
CA PHE A 91 4.68 -8.83 -2.20
C PHE A 91 3.46 -9.26 -2.99
N ILE A 92 3.14 -10.55 -2.97
CA ILE A 92 1.94 -11.08 -3.62
C ILE A 92 1.02 -11.74 -2.59
N ASN A 93 -0.26 -11.37 -2.63
CA ASN A 93 -1.30 -12.10 -1.91
C ASN A 93 -1.96 -13.09 -2.87
N PRO A 94 -1.65 -14.40 -2.78
CA PRO A 94 -2.17 -15.40 -3.73
C PRO A 94 -3.69 -15.59 -3.62
N ARG A 95 -4.31 -15.15 -2.52
CA ARG A 95 -5.76 -15.20 -2.31
C ARG A 95 -6.51 -14.07 -3.03
N SER A 96 -5.81 -13.05 -3.55
CA SER A 96 -6.41 -11.94 -4.29
C SER A 96 -6.61 -12.26 -5.79
N GLY A 97 -7.54 -11.57 -6.45
CA GLY A 97 -7.63 -11.54 -7.92
C GLY A 97 -8.10 -12.81 -8.60
N GLY A 98 -9.08 -13.53 -8.04
CA GLY A 98 -9.67 -14.70 -8.70
C GLY A 98 -8.72 -15.89 -8.85
N ARG A 99 -7.74 -16.03 -7.94
CA ARG A 99 -6.71 -17.09 -7.93
C ARG A 99 -5.68 -17.03 -9.07
N HIS A 100 -5.51 -15.89 -9.73
CA HIS A 100 -4.37 -15.68 -10.63
C HIS A 100 -3.02 -15.50 -9.91
N GLY A 101 -3.03 -15.43 -8.57
CA GLY A 101 -1.87 -15.23 -7.72
C GLY A 101 -0.67 -16.15 -8.02
N PRO A 102 -0.83 -17.49 -8.03
CA PRO A 102 0.29 -18.40 -8.29
C PRO A 102 0.92 -18.20 -9.68
N VAL A 103 0.10 -18.02 -10.72
CA VAL A 103 0.58 -17.80 -12.10
C VAL A 103 1.27 -16.44 -12.24
N LEU A 104 0.78 -15.43 -11.52
CA LEU A 104 1.42 -14.12 -11.47
C LEU A 104 2.75 -14.18 -10.70
N LYS A 105 2.81 -14.91 -9.58
CA LYS A 105 4.04 -15.15 -8.80
C LYS A 105 5.11 -15.75 -9.70
N GLU A 106 4.80 -16.85 -10.38
CA GLU A 106 5.73 -17.51 -11.31
C GLU A 106 6.21 -16.53 -12.40
N ARG A 107 5.29 -15.73 -12.96
CA ARG A 107 5.65 -14.75 -13.98
C ARG A 107 6.57 -13.66 -13.44
N LEU A 108 6.34 -13.16 -12.24
CA LEU A 108 7.19 -12.14 -11.61
C LEU A 108 8.57 -12.71 -11.31
N GLN A 109 8.65 -13.95 -10.82
CA GLN A 109 9.92 -14.65 -10.57
C GLN A 109 10.73 -14.83 -11.87
N GLN A 110 10.08 -15.16 -12.99
CA GLN A 110 10.73 -15.20 -14.31
C GLN A 110 11.26 -13.83 -14.78
N LEU A 111 10.62 -12.73 -14.36
CA LEU A 111 11.02 -11.37 -14.73
C LEU A 111 12.05 -10.77 -13.76
N MET A 112 12.18 -11.33 -12.56
CA MET A 112 13.07 -10.85 -11.51
C MET A 112 13.85 -12.04 -10.93
N SER A 113 13.58 -12.42 -9.68
CA SER A 113 14.06 -13.66 -9.07
C SER A 113 13.06 -14.19 -8.05
N GLU A 114 13.29 -15.41 -7.57
CA GLU A 114 12.51 -16.01 -6.50
C GLU A 114 12.63 -15.23 -5.19
N GLU A 115 13.83 -14.76 -4.84
CA GLU A 115 14.10 -14.06 -3.58
C GLU A 115 13.57 -12.62 -3.54
N GLN A 116 13.16 -12.08 -4.68
CA GLN A 116 12.56 -10.74 -4.77
C GLN A 116 11.02 -10.77 -4.84
N VAL A 117 10.40 -11.96 -4.88
CA VAL A 117 8.95 -12.13 -4.98
C VAL A 117 8.44 -12.92 -3.79
N PHE A 118 7.97 -12.21 -2.78
CA PHE A 118 7.48 -12.76 -1.53
C PHE A 118 5.99 -13.06 -1.58
N ASP A 119 5.65 -14.31 -1.29
CA ASP A 119 4.27 -14.69 -1.01
C ASP A 119 3.92 -14.27 0.41
N LEU A 120 2.86 -13.50 0.56
CA LEU A 120 2.42 -12.98 1.85
C LEU A 120 1.87 -14.06 2.80
N LEU A 121 1.65 -15.29 2.31
CA LEU A 121 1.38 -16.44 3.16
C LEU A 121 2.66 -17.03 3.78
N ASP A 122 3.81 -16.86 3.11
CA ASP A 122 5.09 -17.44 3.50
C ASP A 122 5.96 -16.44 4.29
N VAL A 123 6.04 -15.20 3.79
CA VAL A 123 6.85 -14.11 4.36
C VAL A 123 5.95 -12.93 4.67
N LYS A 124 5.88 -12.55 5.95
CA LYS A 124 5.08 -11.39 6.36
C LYS A 124 5.85 -10.09 6.06
N PRO A 125 5.16 -8.97 5.74
CA PRO A 125 5.84 -7.70 5.47
C PRO A 125 6.71 -7.23 6.65
N ASN A 126 6.31 -7.49 7.89
CA ASN A 126 7.11 -7.14 9.07
C ASN A 126 8.41 -7.95 9.15
N GLU A 127 8.44 -9.20 8.69
CA GLU A 127 9.66 -10.01 8.65
C GLU A 127 10.64 -9.46 7.61
N PHE A 128 10.14 -9.02 6.46
CA PHE A 128 10.95 -8.31 5.47
C PHE A 128 11.51 -6.98 6.00
N VAL A 129 10.69 -6.18 6.68
CA VAL A 129 11.12 -4.88 7.25
C VAL A 129 12.20 -5.06 8.33
N LEU A 130 12.03 -6.07 9.20
CA LEU A 130 13.00 -6.34 10.27
C LEU A 130 14.28 -6.98 9.72
N TYR A 131 14.15 -8.07 8.98
CA TYR A 131 15.29 -8.91 8.62
C TYR A 131 15.81 -8.63 7.21
N GLY A 132 14.93 -8.40 6.23
CA GLY A 132 15.33 -8.10 4.85
C GLY A 132 16.01 -6.74 4.73
N LEU A 133 15.33 -5.67 5.15
CA LEU A 133 15.92 -4.32 5.15
C LEU A 133 17.04 -4.19 6.20
N GLY A 134 16.88 -4.81 7.37
CA GLY A 134 17.93 -4.84 8.40
C GLY A 134 19.22 -5.49 7.88
N CYS A 135 19.12 -6.57 7.09
CA CYS A 135 20.28 -7.19 6.45
C CYS A 135 20.99 -6.20 5.50
N LEU A 136 20.26 -5.50 4.64
CA LEU A 136 20.85 -4.49 3.75
C LEU A 136 21.53 -3.35 4.52
N GLU A 137 20.91 -2.85 5.59
CA GLU A 137 21.45 -1.79 6.45
C GLU A 137 22.72 -2.23 7.18
N LYS A 138 22.74 -3.48 7.65
CA LYS A 138 23.90 -4.08 8.31
C LYS A 138 25.06 -4.26 7.35
N LEU A 139 24.80 -4.75 6.14
CA LEU A 139 25.82 -4.88 5.09
C LEU A 139 26.35 -3.50 4.66
N ALA A 140 25.47 -2.50 4.52
CA ALA A 140 25.87 -1.13 4.25
C ALA A 140 26.81 -0.58 5.34
N THR A 141 26.49 -0.83 6.62
CA THR A 141 27.34 -0.46 7.76
C THR A 141 28.67 -1.21 7.78
N SER A 142 28.70 -2.41 7.21
CA SER A 142 29.90 -3.24 7.06
C SER A 142 30.79 -2.82 5.86
N GLY A 143 30.46 -1.71 5.18
CA GLY A 143 31.24 -1.16 4.06
C GLY A 143 30.78 -1.64 2.68
N ASP A 144 29.55 -2.17 2.55
CA ASP A 144 29.00 -2.56 1.26
C ASP A 144 28.22 -1.42 0.60
N ASP A 145 28.89 -0.66 -0.28
CA ASP A 145 28.27 0.44 -1.02
C ASP A 145 27.10 -0.02 -1.90
N CYS A 146 27.16 -1.24 -2.44
CA CYS A 146 26.08 -1.79 -3.26
C CYS A 146 24.83 -2.07 -2.41
N ALA A 147 25.00 -2.59 -1.18
CA ALA A 147 23.90 -2.77 -0.23
C ALA A 147 23.30 -1.42 0.19
N LYS A 148 24.16 -0.43 0.44
CA LYS A 148 23.76 0.94 0.79
C LYS A 148 22.90 1.56 -0.31
N GLU A 149 23.38 1.61 -1.54
CA GLU A 149 22.63 2.15 -2.67
C GLU A 149 21.36 1.34 -2.95
N THR A 150 21.41 0.02 -2.77
CA THR A 150 20.22 -0.83 -2.90
C THR A 150 19.17 -0.44 -1.85
N ARG A 151 19.56 -0.27 -0.59
CA ARG A 151 18.67 0.14 0.51
C ARG A 151 18.07 1.53 0.29
N GLU A 152 18.82 2.44 -0.33
CA GLU A 152 18.36 3.79 -0.64
C GLU A 152 17.36 3.84 -1.81
N LYS A 153 17.55 2.97 -2.82
CA LYS A 153 16.78 2.98 -4.07
C LYS A 153 15.65 1.95 -4.14
N ILE A 154 15.55 1.04 -3.16
CA ILE A 154 14.59 -0.08 -3.19
C ILE A 154 13.15 0.41 -3.26
N ARG A 155 12.38 -0.21 -4.14
CA ARG A 155 10.94 0.04 -4.31
C ARG A 155 10.16 -1.23 -4.01
N ILE A 156 8.97 -1.07 -3.41
CA ILE A 156 8.10 -2.19 -3.08
C ILE A 156 6.90 -2.20 -4.04
N VAL A 157 6.56 -3.37 -4.55
CA VAL A 157 5.36 -3.59 -5.36
C VAL A 157 4.43 -4.52 -4.60
N VAL A 158 3.17 -4.13 -4.43
CA VAL A 158 2.16 -4.96 -3.76
C VAL A 158 1.14 -5.43 -4.78
N ALA A 159 1.09 -6.74 -5.01
CA ALA A 159 0.08 -7.41 -5.82
C ALA A 159 -1.04 -7.92 -4.91
N GLY A 160 -2.11 -7.13 -4.80
CA GLY A 160 -3.21 -7.37 -3.87
C GLY A 160 -4.36 -6.37 -4.03
N GLY A 161 -5.33 -6.42 -3.11
CA GLY A 161 -6.33 -5.35 -2.94
C GLY A 161 -5.93 -4.37 -1.83
N ASP A 162 -6.79 -3.39 -1.55
CA ASP A 162 -6.48 -2.28 -0.62
C ASP A 162 -6.09 -2.76 0.79
N GLY A 163 -6.73 -3.80 1.33
CA GLY A 163 -6.34 -4.36 2.64
C GLY A 163 -4.93 -4.97 2.66
N THR A 164 -4.48 -5.55 1.54
CA THR A 164 -3.10 -6.06 1.40
C THR A 164 -2.10 -4.92 1.29
N VAL A 165 -2.43 -3.89 0.51
CA VAL A 165 -1.61 -2.67 0.40
C VAL A 165 -1.49 -1.99 1.77
N GLY A 166 -2.60 -1.81 2.49
CA GLY A 166 -2.62 -1.22 3.82
C GLY A 166 -1.82 -2.02 4.85
N TRP A 167 -1.82 -3.36 4.78
CA TRP A 167 -0.97 -4.19 5.65
C TRP A 167 0.52 -3.92 5.40
N VAL A 168 0.96 -3.91 4.14
CA VAL A 168 2.36 -3.60 3.79
C VAL A 168 2.73 -2.19 4.22
N LEU A 169 1.90 -1.19 3.91
CA LEU A 169 2.13 0.20 4.31
C LEU A 169 2.20 0.35 5.85
N GLY A 170 1.33 -0.34 6.58
CA GLY A 170 1.37 -0.35 8.06
C GLY A 170 2.70 -0.89 8.59
N CYS A 171 3.22 -1.98 8.03
CA CYS A 171 4.54 -2.51 8.42
C CYS A 171 5.69 -1.57 8.04
N LEU A 172 5.60 -0.87 6.91
CA LEU A 172 6.59 0.15 6.52
C LEU A 172 6.50 1.40 7.38
N GLY A 173 5.33 1.73 7.92
CA GLY A 173 5.14 2.83 8.87
C GLY A 173 5.94 2.67 10.16
N GLU A 174 6.27 1.44 10.56
CA GLU A 174 7.16 1.18 11.69
C GLU A 174 8.59 1.70 11.46
N LEU A 175 9.04 1.82 10.19
CA LEU A 175 10.31 2.46 9.87
C LEU A 175 10.30 3.94 10.26
N ILE A 176 9.19 4.64 10.02
CA ILE A 176 9.02 6.05 10.40
C ILE A 176 9.07 6.19 11.92
N ARG A 177 8.33 5.33 12.64
CA ARG A 177 8.31 5.32 14.11
C ARG A 177 9.67 5.04 14.74
N ALA A 178 10.49 4.23 14.05
CA ALA A 178 11.84 3.89 14.48
C ALA A 178 12.92 4.84 13.92
N GLU A 179 12.53 5.93 13.24
CA GLU A 179 13.45 6.88 12.59
C GLU A 179 14.42 6.21 11.59
N ARG A 180 13.97 5.13 10.93
CA ARG A 180 14.72 4.31 9.98
C ARG A 180 14.44 4.69 8.52
N GLU A 181 15.09 5.75 8.04
CA GLU A 181 14.97 6.22 6.65
C GLU A 181 15.96 5.52 5.68
N PRO A 182 15.68 5.48 4.36
CA PRO A 182 14.43 5.92 3.73
C PRO A 182 13.31 4.89 3.86
N VAL A 183 12.05 5.32 3.91
CA VAL A 183 10.90 4.42 3.72
C VAL A 183 10.75 4.08 2.22
N PRO A 184 10.80 2.79 1.82
CA PRO A 184 10.67 2.40 0.41
C PRO A 184 9.32 2.82 -0.19
N PRO A 185 9.29 3.47 -1.37
CA PRO A 185 8.04 3.81 -2.03
C PRO A 185 7.28 2.54 -2.47
N VAL A 186 5.96 2.60 -2.43
CA VAL A 186 5.07 1.48 -2.72
C VAL A 186 4.27 1.70 -4.00
N ALA A 187 4.33 0.73 -4.92
CA ALA A 187 3.48 0.65 -6.10
C ALA A 187 2.48 -0.50 -5.99
N ILE A 188 1.38 -0.43 -6.74
CA ILE A 188 0.26 -1.36 -6.61
C ILE A 188 0.02 -2.11 -7.93
N ILE A 189 -0.09 -3.44 -7.85
CA ILE A 189 -0.70 -4.27 -8.89
C ILE A 189 -2.13 -4.63 -8.41
N PRO A 190 -3.19 -4.05 -9.01
CA PRO A 190 -4.55 -4.15 -8.50
C PRO A 190 -5.15 -5.54 -8.73
N LEU A 191 -5.04 -6.43 -7.74
CA LEU A 191 -5.68 -7.76 -7.73
C LEU A 191 -7.01 -7.77 -6.96
N GLY A 192 -7.40 -6.68 -6.29
CA GLY A 192 -8.65 -6.58 -5.56
C GLY A 192 -9.87 -6.27 -6.44
N THR A 193 -11.02 -6.08 -5.80
CA THR A 193 -12.26 -5.62 -6.45
C THR A 193 -12.42 -4.09 -6.39
N GLY A 194 -12.15 -3.47 -5.24
CA GLY A 194 -12.22 -2.00 -5.06
C GLY A 194 -11.03 -1.29 -5.71
N ASN A 195 -9.82 -1.62 -5.25
CA ASN A 195 -8.54 -1.07 -5.72
C ASN A 195 -8.53 0.45 -5.71
N ASP A 196 -9.11 1.05 -4.67
CA ASP A 196 -9.31 2.50 -4.58
C ASP A 196 -7.97 3.23 -4.50
N LEU A 197 -7.02 2.74 -3.70
CA LEU A 197 -5.65 3.29 -3.67
C LEU A 197 -4.99 3.18 -5.06
N SER A 198 -5.18 2.04 -5.73
CA SER A 198 -4.64 1.82 -7.06
C SER A 198 -5.22 2.82 -8.09
N ARG A 199 -6.51 3.18 -7.98
CA ARG A 199 -7.15 4.17 -8.83
C ARG A 199 -6.62 5.58 -8.55
N SER A 200 -6.56 5.97 -7.28
CA SER A 200 -6.09 7.30 -6.85
C SER A 200 -4.66 7.59 -7.30
N PHE A 201 -3.79 6.58 -7.32
CA PHE A 201 -2.39 6.70 -7.74
C PHE A 201 -2.15 6.31 -9.22
N GLY A 202 -3.19 6.12 -10.03
CA GLY A 202 -3.05 5.85 -11.47
C GLY A 202 -2.48 4.47 -11.82
N TRP A 203 -2.50 3.53 -10.88
CA TRP A 203 -2.08 2.14 -11.10
C TRP A 203 -3.14 1.32 -11.86
N GLY A 204 -4.41 1.74 -11.80
CA GLY A 204 -5.52 1.18 -12.53
C GLY A 204 -6.58 0.55 -11.62
N GLY A 205 -7.79 0.34 -12.15
CA GLY A 205 -8.92 -0.14 -11.35
C GLY A 205 -9.07 -1.66 -11.25
N SER A 206 -8.34 -2.42 -12.07
CA SER A 206 -8.49 -3.88 -12.18
C SER A 206 -7.27 -4.50 -12.84
N PHE A 207 -7.04 -5.78 -12.54
CA PHE A 207 -6.01 -6.55 -13.21
C PHE A 207 -6.30 -6.71 -14.72
N PRO A 208 -5.36 -6.38 -15.63
CA PRO A 208 -5.62 -6.37 -17.07
C PRO A 208 -5.90 -7.77 -17.63
N PHE A 209 -6.77 -7.90 -18.64
CA PHE A 209 -6.98 -9.18 -19.33
C PHE A 209 -5.70 -9.69 -20.01
N ALA A 210 -4.95 -8.79 -20.67
CA ALA A 210 -3.64 -9.08 -21.26
C ALA A 210 -2.48 -8.90 -20.26
N TRP A 211 -2.65 -9.40 -19.02
CA TRP A 211 -1.75 -9.12 -17.90
C TRP A 211 -0.29 -9.51 -18.15
N LYS A 212 0.01 -10.57 -18.90
CA LYS A 212 1.40 -11.00 -19.16
C LYS A 212 2.27 -9.90 -19.78
N SER A 213 1.70 -9.11 -20.69
CA SER A 213 2.40 -7.96 -21.29
C SER A 213 2.29 -6.71 -20.42
N ALA A 214 1.17 -6.57 -19.70
CA ALA A 214 0.94 -5.44 -18.80
C ALA A 214 1.91 -5.44 -17.61
N ILE A 215 2.25 -6.60 -17.04
CA ILE A 215 3.18 -6.69 -15.91
C ILE A 215 4.55 -6.09 -16.24
N LYS A 216 5.10 -6.36 -17.44
CA LYS A 216 6.36 -5.74 -17.85
C LYS A 216 6.27 -4.21 -17.89
N ARG A 217 5.18 -3.69 -18.46
CA ARG A 217 4.93 -2.24 -18.51
C ARG A 217 4.72 -1.65 -17.12
N THR A 218 4.02 -2.37 -16.24
CA THR A 218 3.83 -1.98 -14.85
C THR A 218 5.16 -1.90 -14.13
N LEU A 219 5.99 -2.95 -14.18
CA LEU A 219 7.31 -2.97 -13.54
C LEU A 219 8.23 -1.87 -14.09
N HIS A 220 8.24 -1.65 -15.41
CA HIS A 220 8.96 -0.51 -16.00
C HIS A 220 8.40 0.83 -15.49
N ARG A 221 7.08 0.98 -15.39
CA ARG A 221 6.49 2.20 -14.80
C ARG A 221 6.83 2.35 -13.33
N VAL A 222 7.00 1.27 -12.57
CA VAL A 222 7.49 1.32 -11.19
C VAL A 222 8.94 1.76 -11.15
N SER A 223 9.80 1.40 -12.11
CA SER A 223 11.22 1.76 -12.07
C SER A 223 11.43 3.25 -12.37
N VAL A 224 10.75 3.77 -13.39
CA VAL A 224 10.89 5.18 -13.82
C VAL A 224 9.87 6.13 -13.19
N GLY A 225 8.85 5.59 -12.53
CA GLY A 225 7.72 6.38 -12.05
C GLY A 225 8.12 7.37 -10.95
N PRO A 226 7.52 8.57 -10.92
CA PRO A 226 7.74 9.52 -9.84
C PRO A 226 7.16 8.98 -8.53
N VAL A 227 7.79 9.35 -7.42
CA VAL A 227 7.28 9.07 -6.08
C VAL A 227 6.31 10.18 -5.68
N CYS A 228 5.21 9.80 -5.06
CA CYS A 228 4.20 10.72 -4.52
C CYS A 228 4.06 10.48 -3.02
N ARG A 229 3.61 11.51 -2.30
CA ARG A 229 3.32 11.40 -0.87
C ARG A 229 1.91 10.85 -0.70
N LEU A 230 1.73 10.02 0.32
CA LEU A 230 0.46 9.48 0.76
C LEU A 230 0.28 9.89 2.22
N ASP A 231 -0.83 10.55 2.51
CA ASP A 231 -1.21 10.86 3.88
C ASP A 231 -1.74 9.60 4.58
N SER A 232 -1.45 9.48 5.86
CA SER A 232 -1.96 8.41 6.72
C SER A 232 -2.78 9.03 7.84
N TRP A 233 -3.94 8.43 8.13
CA TRP A 233 -4.84 8.89 9.18
C TRP A 233 -4.75 7.93 10.35
N HIS A 234 -4.27 8.42 11.48
CA HIS A 234 -4.32 7.70 12.75
C HIS A 234 -5.69 7.94 13.39
N LEU A 235 -6.45 6.87 13.57
CA LEU A 235 -7.78 6.91 14.14
C LEU A 235 -7.76 6.27 15.52
N THR A 236 -8.35 6.97 16.49
CA THR A 236 -8.60 6.48 17.84
C THR A 236 -10.11 6.39 18.06
N VAL A 237 -10.58 5.23 18.51
CA VAL A 237 -11.98 4.95 18.79
C VAL A 237 -12.11 4.55 20.26
N GLN A 238 -12.95 5.27 20.99
CA GLN A 238 -13.29 4.95 22.38
C GLN A 238 -14.74 4.48 22.46
N MET A 239 -14.98 3.39 23.19
CA MET A 239 -16.33 2.86 23.41
C MET A 239 -16.55 2.51 24.88
N PRO A 240 -17.80 2.61 25.38
CA PRO A 240 -18.13 2.18 26.74
C PRO A 240 -17.74 0.72 26.98
N SER A 241 -17.14 0.41 28.12
CA SER A 241 -16.80 -0.96 28.49
C SER A 241 -18.07 -1.76 28.81
N GLY A 242 -18.16 -3.01 28.33
CA GLY A 242 -19.27 -3.92 28.64
C GLY A 242 -19.91 -4.55 27.41
N GLU A 243 -19.78 -3.92 26.24
CA GLU A 243 -20.19 -4.52 24.97
C GLU A 243 -19.01 -5.28 24.32
N LEU A 244 -19.26 -6.52 23.89
CA LEU A 244 -18.29 -7.30 23.14
C LEU A 244 -18.23 -6.75 21.71
N VAL A 245 -17.31 -5.81 21.47
CA VAL A 245 -17.06 -5.32 20.11
C VAL A 245 -15.87 -6.04 19.50
N ASN A 246 -16.08 -6.62 18.33
CA ASN A 246 -15.03 -7.16 17.48
C ASN A 246 -14.61 -6.10 16.47
N PRO A 247 -13.56 -5.30 16.76
CA PRO A 247 -13.10 -4.30 15.82
C PRO A 247 -12.60 -4.95 14.52
N PRO A 248 -12.64 -4.24 13.38
CA PRO A 248 -11.97 -4.70 12.17
C PRO A 248 -10.48 -4.89 12.42
N HIS A 249 -9.82 -5.78 11.66
CA HIS A 249 -8.39 -6.09 11.81
C HIS A 249 -7.45 -4.87 11.72
N SER A 250 -7.91 -3.77 11.13
CA SER A 250 -7.18 -2.49 11.04
C SER A 250 -7.14 -1.71 12.36
N LEU A 251 -8.02 -2.03 13.32
CA LEU A 251 -8.10 -1.41 14.63
C LEU A 251 -7.63 -2.41 15.70
N LYS A 252 -6.61 -2.03 16.48
CA LYS A 252 -6.06 -2.85 17.56
C LYS A 252 -6.49 -2.28 18.91
N PRO A 253 -6.81 -3.13 19.90
CA PRO A 253 -7.06 -2.66 21.26
C PRO A 253 -5.82 -1.98 21.82
N THR A 254 -6.01 -0.84 22.46
CA THR A 254 -4.95 -0.05 23.11
C THR A 254 -5.37 0.28 24.55
N GLY A 255 -4.37 0.41 25.43
CA GLY A 255 -4.60 0.44 26.88
C GLY A 255 -5.18 1.76 27.38
N GLU A 256 -4.66 2.88 26.89
CA GLU A 256 -5.08 4.22 27.31
C GLU A 256 -5.05 5.15 26.09
N CYS A 257 -6.16 5.85 25.84
CA CYS A 257 -6.19 6.96 24.91
C CYS A 257 -6.59 8.23 25.66
N SER A 258 -5.70 9.20 25.70
CA SER A 258 -6.09 10.58 25.95
C SER A 258 -6.65 11.13 24.65
N LEU A 259 -7.98 11.30 24.56
CA LEU A 259 -8.53 12.25 23.59
C LEU A 259 -7.94 13.63 23.92
N ASP A 260 -7.63 14.42 22.88
CA ASP A 260 -7.12 15.78 23.09
C ASP A 260 -8.05 16.53 24.05
N GLN A 261 -7.48 17.05 25.14
CA GLN A 261 -8.18 17.72 26.24
C GLN A 261 -8.92 19.00 25.82
N GLY A 262 -8.86 19.38 24.55
CA GLY A 262 -9.51 20.55 23.96
C GLY A 262 -10.79 20.26 23.17
N LEU A 263 -11.25 19.01 23.10
CA LEU A 263 -12.53 18.67 22.47
C LEU A 263 -13.66 18.78 23.50
N GLU A 264 -14.62 19.66 23.27
CA GLU A 264 -15.87 19.70 24.05
C GLU A 264 -16.67 18.43 23.74
N ILE A 265 -16.71 17.49 24.69
CA ILE A 265 -17.47 16.25 24.57
C ILE A 265 -18.90 16.52 24.98
N GLU A 266 -19.86 16.34 24.08
CA GLU A 266 -21.27 16.35 24.40
C GLU A 266 -21.63 15.07 25.19
N GLY A 267 -21.61 15.15 26.54
CA GLY A 267 -22.10 14.10 27.45
C GLY A 267 -21.11 13.64 28.51
N GLU A 268 -21.59 12.85 29.47
CA GLU A 268 -20.75 12.20 30.49
C GLU A 268 -19.97 11.03 29.85
N LEU A 269 -18.65 11.02 30.00
CA LEU A 269 -17.81 9.91 29.57
C LEU A 269 -18.05 8.69 30.48
N PRO A 270 -18.15 7.46 29.93
CA PRO A 270 -18.25 6.25 30.74
C PRO A 270 -17.02 6.07 31.65
N ASP A 271 -17.24 5.62 32.90
CA ASP A 271 -16.17 5.36 33.89
C ASP A 271 -15.11 4.34 33.42
N LYS A 272 -15.47 3.50 32.45
CA LYS A 272 -14.59 2.50 31.84
C LYS A 272 -14.79 2.52 30.33
N VAL A 273 -13.70 2.70 29.60
CA VAL A 273 -13.69 2.76 28.13
C VAL A 273 -12.73 1.71 27.56
N ASN A 274 -13.13 1.10 26.45
CA ASN A 274 -12.25 0.33 25.60
C ASN A 274 -11.75 1.24 24.49
N CYS A 275 -10.42 1.32 24.33
CA CYS A 275 -9.79 2.13 23.30
C CYS A 275 -9.27 1.23 22.18
N TYR A 276 -9.41 1.70 20.94
CA TYR A 276 -8.88 1.06 19.75
C TYR A 276 -8.17 2.10 18.89
N GLU A 277 -7.05 1.71 18.32
CA GLU A 277 -6.27 2.57 17.42
C GLU A 277 -5.93 1.86 16.12
N GLY A 278 -5.79 2.64 15.04
CA GLY A 278 -5.41 2.09 13.75
C GLY A 278 -5.02 3.17 12.74
N VAL A 279 -4.41 2.73 11.64
CA VAL A 279 -3.99 3.62 10.56
C VAL A 279 -4.78 3.30 9.30
N PHE A 280 -5.33 4.35 8.68
CA PHE A 280 -6.12 4.29 7.46
C PHE A 280 -5.47 5.13 6.36
N TYR A 281 -5.64 4.71 5.11
CA TYR A 281 -5.03 5.34 3.94
C TYR A 281 -6.05 5.81 2.89
N ASN A 282 -7.33 5.53 3.09
CA ASN A 282 -8.35 5.78 2.08
C ASN A 282 -9.62 6.37 2.70
N TYR A 283 -10.32 5.60 3.52
CA TYR A 283 -11.52 6.06 4.22
C TYR A 283 -11.74 5.28 5.52
N PHE A 284 -12.49 5.91 6.42
CA PHE A 284 -13.11 5.31 7.59
C PHE A 284 -14.61 5.68 7.55
N SER A 285 -15.49 4.71 7.75
CA SER A 285 -16.94 4.86 7.59
C SER A 285 -17.69 4.26 8.77
N ILE A 286 -18.76 4.93 9.20
CA ILE A 286 -19.72 4.45 10.22
C ILE A 286 -21.13 4.64 9.64
N GLY A 287 -21.98 3.61 9.78
CA GLY A 287 -23.38 3.65 9.35
C GLY A 287 -23.72 2.63 8.27
N MET A 288 -24.66 2.98 7.39
CA MET A 288 -25.22 2.09 6.39
C MET A 288 -24.18 1.60 5.36
N ASP A 289 -23.26 2.47 4.95
CA ASP A 289 -22.18 2.14 4.04
C ASP A 289 -21.23 1.08 4.64
N ALA A 290 -20.86 1.26 5.91
CA ALA A 290 -20.06 0.31 6.66
C ALA A 290 -20.77 -1.04 6.83
N GLN A 291 -22.08 -1.04 7.06
CA GLN A 291 -22.89 -2.26 7.17
C GLN A 291 -22.90 -3.06 5.85
N VAL A 292 -23.02 -2.38 4.71
CA VAL A 292 -23.00 -3.03 3.39
C VAL A 292 -21.61 -3.59 3.08
N ALA A 293 -20.55 -2.83 3.35
CA ALA A 293 -19.18 -3.28 3.18
C ALA A 293 -18.86 -4.50 4.08
N TYR A 294 -19.33 -4.48 5.33
CA TYR A 294 -19.22 -5.59 6.27
C TYR A 294 -19.95 -6.84 5.76
N GLY A 295 -21.20 -6.69 5.31
CA GLY A 295 -21.98 -7.78 4.72
C GLY A 295 -21.29 -8.43 3.52
N PHE A 296 -20.71 -7.62 2.62
CA PHE A 296 -19.94 -8.12 1.49
C PHE A 296 -18.66 -8.86 1.93
N HIS A 297 -17.93 -8.33 2.92
CA HIS A 297 -16.74 -8.98 3.46
C HIS A 297 -17.08 -10.34 4.08
N HIS A 298 -18.16 -10.41 4.85
CA HIS A 298 -18.65 -11.65 5.46
C HIS A 298 -19.07 -12.67 4.40
N LEU A 299 -19.85 -12.26 3.38
CA LEU A 299 -20.21 -13.10 2.24
C LEU A 299 -18.98 -13.69 1.54
N ARG A 300 -17.94 -12.88 1.33
CA ARG A 300 -16.70 -13.33 0.69
C ARG A 300 -15.98 -14.40 1.50
N ASN A 301 -16.04 -14.32 2.83
CA ASN A 301 -15.41 -15.29 3.72
C ASN A 301 -16.23 -16.59 3.85
N GLU A 302 -17.55 -16.49 3.99
CA GLU A 302 -18.41 -17.67 4.12
C GLU A 302 -18.65 -18.40 2.80
N LYS A 303 -18.88 -17.65 1.72
CA LYS A 303 -19.26 -18.16 0.40
C LYS A 303 -18.34 -17.58 -0.68
N PRO A 304 -17.04 -17.95 -0.67
CA PRO A 304 -16.06 -17.41 -1.61
C PRO A 304 -16.42 -17.68 -3.08
N TYR A 305 -17.26 -18.69 -3.37
CA TYR A 305 -17.75 -18.98 -4.72
C TYR A 305 -18.69 -17.90 -5.28
N LEU A 306 -19.39 -17.14 -4.42
CA LEU A 306 -20.23 -16.02 -4.85
C LEU A 306 -19.42 -14.73 -5.09
N ALA A 307 -18.19 -14.68 -4.57
CA ALA A 307 -17.34 -13.50 -4.59
C ALA A 307 -16.12 -13.61 -5.53
N GLN A 308 -16.16 -14.52 -6.52
CA GLN A 308 -15.01 -14.83 -7.37
C GLN A 308 -14.71 -13.76 -8.43
N GLY A 309 -15.73 -13.00 -8.86
CA GLY A 309 -15.62 -12.08 -9.98
C GLY A 309 -15.71 -10.60 -9.56
N PRO A 310 -14.90 -9.70 -10.14
CA PRO A 310 -15.02 -8.28 -9.86
C PRO A 310 -16.37 -7.70 -10.28
N ILE A 311 -17.04 -8.28 -11.29
CA ILE A 311 -18.38 -7.86 -11.73
C ILE A 311 -19.45 -8.27 -10.70
N THR A 312 -19.46 -9.54 -10.27
CA THR A 312 -20.42 -10.04 -9.26
C THR A 312 -20.26 -9.31 -7.94
N ASN A 313 -19.02 -9.02 -7.56
CA ASN A 313 -18.71 -8.29 -6.34
C ASN A 313 -19.23 -6.85 -6.39
N LYS A 314 -19.05 -6.16 -7.53
CA LYS A 314 -19.60 -4.81 -7.72
C LYS A 314 -21.12 -4.78 -7.75
N LEU A 315 -21.75 -5.80 -8.35
CA LEU A 315 -23.20 -5.94 -8.36
C LEU A 315 -23.77 -6.10 -6.94
N TYR A 316 -23.14 -6.93 -6.10
CA TYR A 316 -23.55 -7.07 -4.70
C TYR A 316 -23.50 -5.73 -3.97
N VAL A 317 -22.36 -5.03 -4.05
CA VAL A 317 -22.19 -3.73 -3.39
C VAL A 317 -23.19 -2.70 -3.93
N SER A 318 -23.45 -2.69 -5.24
CA SER A 318 -24.42 -1.77 -5.85
C SER A 318 -25.87 -2.07 -5.45
N PHE A 319 -26.23 -3.36 -5.35
CA PHE A 319 -27.61 -3.77 -5.02
C PHE A 319 -27.93 -3.55 -3.54
N HIS A 320 -26.95 -3.74 -2.66
CA HIS A 320 -27.13 -3.58 -1.22
C HIS A 320 -26.74 -2.18 -0.71
N GLY A 321 -25.93 -1.43 -1.46
CA GLY A 321 -25.44 -0.09 -1.11
C GLY A 321 -26.34 1.08 -1.55
N CYS A 322 -27.31 0.83 -2.44
CA CYS A 322 -28.41 1.77 -2.67
C CYS A 322 -29.58 1.38 -1.75
N PRO A 323 -29.97 2.23 -0.79
CA PRO A 323 -31.34 2.14 -0.29
C PRO A 323 -32.24 2.42 -1.49
N LEU A 324 -33.17 1.52 -1.77
CA LEU A 324 -34.34 1.85 -2.58
C LEU A 324 -35.13 2.91 -1.79
N GLY A 325 -34.91 4.18 -2.09
CA GLY A 325 -35.75 5.31 -1.66
C GLY A 325 -35.50 5.79 -0.24
#